data_AF-A0A6I6IQY0-F1
#
_entry.id   AF-A0A6I6IQY0-F1
#
_cell.length_a   1.000
_cell.length_b   1.000
_cell.length_c   1.000
_cell.angle_alpha   90.00
_cell.angle_beta   90.00
_cell.angle_gamma   90.00
#
_symmetry.space_group_name_H-M   'P 1'
#
loop_
_entity.id
_entity.type
_entity.pdbx_description
1 polymer ?
#
loop_
_entity_poly.entity_id
_entity_poly.type
_entity_poly.pdbx_seq_one_letter_code
_entity_poly.pdbx_strand_id
1 'polypeptide(L)'
;MYTSTFFALLPLASVVAGALAGAALGRYCTPRAAAWALAAYAAVALVLIIRLAGVGEGEEIKAFAPFATLTAGLFPALFGAIPGWLGGRALARRA
;
A
#
# COMPACT_ATOMS: atom_id res chain seq x y z
N MET A 1 -3.83 -10.83 24.33
CA MET A 1 -3.64 -9.38 24.46
C MET A 1 -2.64 -8.76 23.45
N TYR A 2 -1.98 -9.53 22.58
CA TYR A 2 -1.03 -8.98 21.58
C TYR A 2 -1.67 -8.54 20.25
N THR A 3 -2.92 -8.92 19.98
CA THR A 3 -3.60 -8.69 18.71
C THR A 3 -4.01 -7.24 18.49
N SER A 4 -4.38 -6.47 19.53
CA SER A 4 -4.82 -5.08 19.35
C SER A 4 -3.68 -4.15 18.93
N THR A 5 -2.51 -4.28 19.56
CA THR A 5 -1.34 -3.46 19.24
C THR A 5 -0.82 -3.75 17.83
N PHE A 6 -0.87 -5.01 17.39
CA PHE A 6 -0.47 -5.38 16.04
C PHE A 6 -1.34 -4.69 14.97
N PHE A 7 -2.66 -4.78 15.08
CA PHE A 7 -3.57 -4.12 14.13
C PHE A 7 -3.53 -2.59 14.23
N ALA A 8 -3.20 -2.03 15.41
CA ALA A 8 -3.03 -0.59 15.58
C ALA A 8 -1.76 -0.03 14.92
N LEU A 9 -0.68 -0.83 14.87
CA LEU A 9 0.60 -0.41 14.28
C LEU A 9 0.71 -0.71 12.80
N LEU A 10 -0.11 -1.63 12.28
CA LEU A 10 -0.07 -2.05 10.88
C LEU A 10 -0.20 -0.88 9.88
N PRO A 11 -1.13 0.09 10.05
CA PRO A 11 -1.19 1.27 9.18
C PRO A 11 0.09 2.11 9.21
N LEU A 12 0.67 2.30 10.40
CA LEU A 12 1.90 3.08 10.57
C LEU A 12 3.09 2.40 9.88
N ALA A 13 3.23 1.09 10.07
CA ALA A 13 4.24 0.28 9.41
C ALA A 13 4.08 0.33 7.88
N SER A 14 2.85 0.25 7.39
CA SER A 14 2.52 0.37 5.97
C SER A 14 2.90 1.73 5.39
N VAL A 15 2.64 2.85 6.10
CA VAL A 15 3.09 4.19 5.67
C VAL A 15 4.61 4.24 5.53
N VAL A 16 5.34 3.74 6.53
CA VAL A 16 6.81 3.73 6.50
C VAL A 16 7.33 2.86 5.35
N ALA A 17 6.79 1.65 5.19
CA ALA A 17 7.15 0.76 4.09
C ALA A 17 6.86 1.39 2.74
N GLY A 18 5.69 2.03 2.59
CA GLY A 18 5.30 2.80 1.42
C GLY A 18 6.30 3.91 1.11
N ALA A 19 6.66 4.72 2.11
CA ALA A 19 7.62 5.82 1.94
C ALA A 19 9.00 5.34 1.49
N LEU A 20 9.49 4.24 2.06
CA LEU A 20 10.77 3.65 1.66
C LEU A 20 10.71 3.08 0.23
N ALA A 21 9.65 2.35 -0.10
CA ALA A 21 9.44 1.81 -1.45
C ALA A 21 9.29 2.93 -2.50
N GLY A 22 8.53 3.97 -2.17
CA GLY A 22 8.37 5.17 -2.98
C GLY A 22 9.72 5.85 -3.20
N ALA A 23 10.51 6.08 -2.14
CA ALA A 23 11.83 6.69 -2.25
C ALA A 23 12.79 5.88 -3.12
N ALA A 24 12.80 4.55 -2.98
CA ALA A 24 13.58 3.67 -3.84
C ALA A 24 13.13 3.76 -5.31
N LEU A 25 11.83 3.66 -5.58
CA LEU A 25 11.25 3.82 -6.92
C LEU A 25 11.58 5.18 -7.53
N GLY A 26 11.48 6.27 -6.76
CA GLY A 26 11.77 7.62 -7.22
C GLY A 26 13.24 7.84 -7.51
N ARG A 27 14.13 7.17 -6.77
CA ARG A 27 15.58 7.30 -6.92
C ARG A 27 16.13 6.45 -8.06
N TYR A 28 15.66 5.20 -8.19
CA TYR A 28 16.29 4.20 -9.04
C TYR A 28 15.48 3.82 -10.28
N CYS A 29 14.19 4.17 -10.34
CA CYS A 29 13.32 3.75 -11.43
C CYS A 29 12.87 4.94 -12.29
N THR A 30 12.57 4.64 -13.56
CA THR A 30 12.00 5.62 -14.48
C THR A 30 10.54 5.92 -14.11
N PRO A 31 9.99 7.09 -14.50
CA PRO A 31 8.57 7.39 -14.30
C PRO A 31 7.65 6.33 -14.92
N ARG A 32 8.07 5.70 -16.02
CA ARG A 32 7.32 4.60 -16.66
C ARG A 32 7.25 3.37 -15.77
N ALA A 33 8.35 2.99 -15.12
CA ALA A 33 8.36 1.89 -14.16
C ALA A 33 7.51 2.21 -12.92
N ALA A 34 7.53 3.46 -12.45
CA ALA A 34 6.67 3.91 -11.36
C ALA A 34 5.17 3.83 -11.73
N ALA A 35 4.81 4.17 -12.97
CA ALA A 35 3.44 4.01 -13.47
C ALA A 35 3.00 2.54 -13.51
N TRP A 36 3.88 1.62 -13.91
CA TRP A 36 3.61 0.18 -13.84
C TRP A 36 3.47 -0.34 -12.41
N ALA A 37 4.29 0.16 -11.48
CA ALA A 37 4.16 -0.18 -10.07
C ALA A 37 2.80 0.28 -9.51
N LEU A 38 2.34 1.48 -9.89
CA LEU A 38 1.01 1.97 -9.53
C LEU A 38 -0.10 1.14 -10.17
N ALA A 39 0.05 0.72 -11.43
CA ALA A 39 -0.92 -0.14 -12.11
C ALA A 39 -1.02 -1.53 -11.44
N ALA A 40 0.11 -2.14 -11.08
CA ALA A 40 0.15 -3.40 -10.34
C ALA A 40 -0.50 -3.25 -8.95
N TYR A 41 -0.21 -2.16 -8.26
CA TYR A 41 -0.81 -1.82 -6.97
C TYR A 41 -2.34 -1.66 -7.10
N ALA A 42 -2.82 -0.96 -8.12
CA ALA A 42 -4.25 -0.80 -8.40
C ALA A 42 -4.93 -2.13 -8.75
N ALA A 43 -4.26 -3.02 -9.48
CA ALA A 43 -4.76 -4.36 -9.77
C ALA A 43 -4.93 -5.20 -8.50
N VAL A 44 -3.98 -5.14 -7.56
CA VAL A 44 -4.11 -5.81 -6.25
C VAL A 44 -5.28 -5.25 -5.47
N ALA A 45 -5.43 -3.92 -5.42
CA ALA A 45 -6.57 -3.27 -4.76
C ALA A 45 -7.90 -3.75 -5.36
N LEU A 46 -7.98 -3.79 -6.69
CA LEU A 46 -9.18 -4.24 -7.41
C LEU A 46 -9.52 -5.70 -7.08
N VAL A 47 -8.54 -6.60 -7.04
CA VAL A 47 -8.76 -8.00 -6.65
C VAL A 47 -9.34 -8.10 -5.23
N LEU A 48 -8.83 -7.31 -4.28
CA LEU A 48 -9.34 -7.29 -2.91
C LEU A 48 -10.77 -6.74 -2.84
N ILE A 49 -11.07 -5.70 -3.63
CA ILE A 49 -12.42 -5.13 -3.74
C ILE A 49 -13.39 -6.16 -4.32
N ILE A 50 -13.01 -6.87 -5.40
CA ILE A 50 -13.84 -7.93 -5.99
C ILE A 50 -14.10 -9.04 -4.97
N ARG A 51 -13.07 -9.43 -4.20
CA ARG A 51 -13.24 -10.43 -3.12
C ARG A 51 -14.20 -9.95 -2.05
N LEU A 52 -14.12 -8.69 -1.64
CA LEU A 52 -15.05 -8.10 -0.67
C LEU A 52 -16.48 -8.05 -1.20
N ALA A 53 -16.66 -7.67 -2.46
CA ALA A 53 -17.97 -7.61 -3.10
C ALA A 53 -18.64 -8.99 -3.22
N GLY A 54 -17.85 -10.07 -3.24
CA GLY A 54 -18.35 -11.44 -3.26
C GLY A 54 -18.71 -12.02 -1.87
N VAL A 55 -18.50 -11.28 -0.78
CA VAL A 55 -18.83 -11.78 0.57
C VAL A 55 -20.33 -11.65 0.82
N GLY A 56 -20.99 -12.79 1.07
CA GLY A 56 -22.41 -12.86 1.40
C GLY A 56 -22.71 -12.65 2.89
N GLU A 57 -24.00 -12.53 3.20
CA GLU A 57 -24.48 -12.46 4.59
C GLU A 57 -24.08 -13.71 5.37
N GLY A 58 -23.62 -13.53 6.62
CA GLY A 58 -23.10 -14.61 7.47
C GLY A 58 -21.64 -15.01 7.21
N GLU A 59 -20.96 -14.43 6.20
CA GLU A 59 -19.56 -14.71 5.87
C GLU A 59 -18.57 -13.60 6.28
N GLU A 60 -18.93 -12.76 7.25
CA GLU A 60 -18.19 -11.56 7.67
C GLU A 60 -16.72 -11.82 8.01
N ILE A 61 -16.41 -12.99 8.57
CA ILE A 61 -15.04 -13.41 8.88
C ILE A 61 -14.17 -13.42 7.62
N LYS A 62 -14.72 -13.79 6.46
CA LYS A 62 -13.99 -13.80 5.18
C LYS A 62 -13.72 -12.39 4.65
N ALA A 63 -14.53 -11.40 5.01
CA ALA A 63 -14.31 -10.00 4.65
C ALA A 63 -13.16 -9.36 5.44
N PHE A 64 -12.86 -9.86 6.64
CA PHE A 64 -11.91 -9.21 7.54
C PHE A 64 -10.51 -9.06 6.94
N ALA A 65 -9.95 -10.14 6.36
CA ALA A 65 -8.63 -10.13 5.77
C ALA A 65 -8.48 -9.17 4.57
N PRO A 66 -9.33 -9.21 3.53
CA PRO A 66 -9.22 -8.28 2.42
C PRO A 66 -9.52 -6.83 2.83
N PHE A 67 -10.45 -6.61 3.76
CA PHE A 67 -10.71 -5.28 4.31
C PHE A 67 -9.51 -4.71 5.08
N ALA A 68 -8.92 -5.49 5.99
CA ALA A 68 -7.74 -5.09 6.75
C ALA A 68 -6.54 -4.85 5.82
N THR A 69 -6.39 -5.68 4.78
CA THR A 69 -5.32 -5.51 3.78
C THR A 69 -5.49 -4.20 3.01
N LEU A 70 -6.71 -3.78 2.66
CA LEU A 70 -6.95 -2.49 2.01
C LEU A 70 -6.71 -1.32 2.96
N THR A 71 -7.29 -1.37 4.15
CA THR A 71 -7.38 -0.22 5.06
C THR A 71 -6.14 0.00 5.93
N ALA A 72 -5.50 -1.07 6.38
CA ALA A 72 -4.28 -1.02 7.19
C ALA A 72 -3.01 -1.33 6.39
N GLY A 73 -3.15 -1.94 5.20
CA GLY A 73 -2.03 -2.29 4.31
C GLY A 73 -1.86 -1.30 3.16
N LEU A 74 -2.64 -1.50 2.11
CA LEU A 74 -2.54 -0.78 0.84
C LEU A 74 -2.66 0.74 1.05
N PHE A 75 -3.83 1.26 1.45
CA PHE A 75 -4.04 2.72 1.44
C PHE A 75 -2.99 3.50 2.26
N PRO A 76 -2.62 3.06 3.48
CA PRO A 76 -1.53 3.69 4.22
C PRO A 76 -0.18 3.63 3.48
N ALA A 77 0.15 2.51 2.84
CA ALA A 77 1.36 2.42 2.02
C ALA A 77 1.36 3.40 0.85
N LEU A 78 0.21 3.64 0.21
CA LEU A 78 0.10 4.64 -0.85
C LEU A 78 0.37 6.06 -0.33
N PHE A 79 -0.15 6.40 0.86
CA PHE A 79 0.10 7.71 1.49
C PHE A 79 1.59 7.94 1.80
N GLY A 80 2.33 6.90 2.16
CA GLY A 80 3.78 6.97 2.29
C GLY A 80 4.51 7.02 0.93
N ALA A 81 4.07 6.22 -0.02
CA ALA A 81 4.76 6.03 -1.30
C ALA A 81 4.82 7.29 -2.15
N ILE A 82 3.78 8.13 -2.15
CA ILE A 82 3.76 9.38 -2.93
C ILE A 82 4.86 10.36 -2.48
N PRO A 83 4.92 10.82 -1.22
CA PRO A 83 5.98 11.71 -0.75
C PRO A 83 7.36 11.03 -0.81
N GLY A 84 7.44 9.72 -0.56
CA GLY A 84 8.66 8.94 -0.75
C GLY A 84 9.19 9.05 -2.18
N TRP A 85 8.34 8.82 -3.18
CA TRP A 85 8.69 8.91 -4.60
C TRP A 85 9.15 10.30 -5.01
N LEU A 86 8.45 11.35 -4.55
CA LEU A 86 8.85 12.74 -4.77
C LEU A 86 10.23 13.03 -4.16
N GLY A 87 10.47 12.57 -2.93
CA GLY A 87 11.77 12.70 -2.25
C GLY A 87 12.90 11.97 -2.98
N GLY A 88 12.67 10.70 -3.38
CA GLY A 88 13.62 9.90 -4.15
C GLY A 88 13.97 10.55 -5.50
N ARG A 89 12.96 11.08 -6.19
CA ARG A 89 13.12 11.82 -7.46
C ARG A 89 13.96 13.09 -7.30
N ALA A 90 13.77 13.83 -6.21
CA ALA A 90 14.54 15.02 -5.91
C ALA A 90 16.01 14.67 -5.63
N LEU A 91 16.26 13.60 -4.86
CA LEU A 91 17.61 13.12 -4.57
C LEU A 91 18.34 12.63 -5.83
N ALA A 92 17.66 11.91 -6.73
CA ALA A 92 18.25 11.44 -7.98
C ALA A 92 18.60 12.57 -8.96
N ARG A 93 17.98 13.75 -8.84
CA ARG A 93 18.33 14.93 -9.66
C ARG A 93 19.52 15.71 -9.12
N ARG A 94 19.94 15.45 -7.88
CA ARG A 94 21.07 16.12 -7.21
C ARG A 94 22.37 15.31 -7.27
N ALA A 95 22.29 14.04 -7.64
CA ALA A 95 23.42 13.13 -7.84
C ALA A 95 23.82 13.12 -9.32
#